data_AF-A0A7J4PPV9-F1
#
_entry.id   AF-A0A7J4PPV9-F1
#
_cell.length_a   1.000
_cell.length_b   1.000
_cell.length_c   1.000
_cell.angle_alpha   90.00
_cell.angle_beta   90.00
_cell.angle_gamma   90.00
#
_symmetry.space_group_name_H-M   'P 1'
#
loop_
_entity.id
_entity.type
_entity.pdbx_description
1 polymer ?
#
loop_
_entity_poly.entity_id
_entity_poly.type
_entity_poly.pdbx_seq_one_letter_code
_entity_poly.pdbx_strand_id
1 'polypeptide(L)'
;MKFQKALIVPLIVMAALAFPAASDDLNLDDMTGSQLREDLKESFKDESLGYIDSATGMSPGVANDSIVYTPPTTTGSPWANVAGRWTLNLVDSAQRTVDLTLYQYGNEVFGKGVMTTGVNTQEVTAAGSTEGSSLSLRLVTVGGNSMYRLRTSVSGNSIFGTYNAYSSDGVSWAGNCNGNRFYATAQTVPPEPSSTVSVGSVGGMQRSSGNTMS
;
A
#
# COMPACT_ATOMS: atom_id res chain seq x y z
N MET A 1 27.31 53.65 53.84
CA MET A 1 28.35 52.97 54.65
C MET A 1 29.06 51.95 53.77
N LYS A 2 30.32 52.26 53.41
CA LYS A 2 31.56 51.47 53.68
C LYS A 2 31.82 50.34 52.67
N PHE A 3 32.67 50.57 51.64
CA PHE A 3 34.15 50.44 51.60
C PHE A 3 34.59 48.96 51.56
N GLN A 4 35.02 48.45 50.39
CA GLN A 4 36.39 48.44 49.85
C GLN A 4 37.04 47.04 50.01
N LYS A 5 37.53 46.48 48.91
CA LYS A 5 38.84 45.84 48.86
C LYS A 5 39.34 45.85 47.42
N ALA A 6 40.27 46.75 47.17
CA ALA A 6 41.18 46.68 46.03
C ALA A 6 42.08 45.44 46.19
N LEU A 7 42.62 44.92 45.08
CA LEU A 7 44.01 45.16 44.67
C LEU A 7 44.51 44.08 43.68
N ILE A 8 45.40 44.52 42.80
CA ILE A 8 46.44 43.79 42.04
C ILE A 8 46.03 43.18 40.70
N VAL A 9 46.41 43.92 39.65
CA VAL A 9 46.70 43.45 38.29
C VAL A 9 48.07 42.78 38.27
N PRO A 10 48.25 41.64 37.60
CA PRO A 10 49.51 41.32 36.95
C PRO A 10 49.36 41.29 35.42
N LEU A 11 50.29 42.02 34.81
CA LEU A 11 50.68 42.05 33.41
C LEU A 11 50.94 40.63 32.87
N ILE A 12 50.28 40.23 31.78
CA ILE A 12 50.68 39.05 31.00
C ILE A 12 50.97 39.47 29.56
N VAL A 13 52.16 39.06 29.15
CA VAL A 13 52.89 39.41 27.92
C VAL A 13 52.19 38.85 26.68
N MET A 14 52.11 39.68 25.64
CA MET A 14 51.75 39.29 24.27
C MET A 14 52.73 38.23 23.74
N ALA A 15 52.20 37.08 23.32
CA ALA A 15 52.83 36.22 22.33
C ALA A 15 51.94 36.19 21.09
N ALA A 16 52.30 36.98 20.08
CA ALA A 16 51.66 36.93 18.77
C ALA A 16 52.13 35.65 18.06
N LEU A 17 51.24 34.66 17.96
CA LEU A 17 51.38 33.60 16.95
C LEU A 17 50.76 34.15 15.67
N ALA A 18 51.63 34.58 14.76
CA ALA A 18 51.24 34.87 13.39
C ALA A 18 50.82 33.55 12.74
N PHE A 19 49.51 33.37 12.54
CA PHE A 19 49.04 32.46 11.51
C PHE A 19 49.12 33.24 10.19
N PRO A 20 49.83 32.76 9.15
CA PRO A 20 49.58 33.27 7.82
C PRO A 20 48.13 32.88 7.48
N ALA A 21 47.25 33.88 7.44
CA ALA A 21 46.00 33.75 6.72
C ALA A 21 46.39 33.52 5.26
N ALA A 22 46.36 32.26 4.82
CA ALA A 22 46.25 31.96 3.41
C ALA A 22 44.90 32.53 2.98
N SER A 23 44.91 33.74 2.43
CA SER A 23 43.83 34.18 1.56
C SER A 23 43.97 33.37 0.28
N ASP A 24 43.35 32.19 0.24
CA ASP A 24 42.97 31.59 -1.03
C ASP A 24 41.96 32.57 -1.63
N ASP A 25 42.46 33.42 -2.53
CA ASP A 25 41.65 34.22 -3.42
C ASP A 25 40.75 33.25 -4.20
N LEU A 26 39.50 33.13 -3.75
CA LEU A 26 38.45 32.54 -4.56
C LEU A 26 38.18 33.54 -5.68
N ASN A 27 38.93 33.40 -6.77
CA ASN A 27 38.77 34.16 -7.99
C ASN A 27 37.38 33.88 -8.57
N LEU A 28 36.41 34.74 -8.22
CA LEU A 28 35.00 34.58 -8.58
C LEU A 28 34.70 35.06 -10.01
N ASP A 29 35.70 35.57 -10.73
CA ASP A 29 35.54 36.14 -12.08
C ASP A 29 35.53 35.07 -13.19
N ASP A 30 35.80 33.80 -12.88
CA ASP A 30 35.81 32.69 -13.85
C ASP A 30 34.74 31.64 -13.56
N MET A 31 33.48 32.07 -13.52
CA MET A 31 32.33 31.15 -13.61
C MET A 31 32.03 30.77 -15.07
N THR A 32 33.05 30.52 -15.88
CA THR A 32 32.82 30.01 -17.24
C THR A 32 32.21 28.61 -17.12
N GLY A 33 31.14 28.34 -17.88
CA GLY A 33 30.45 27.05 -17.83
C GLY A 33 31.35 25.84 -18.16
N SER A 34 32.54 26.07 -18.71
CA SER A 34 33.60 25.08 -18.90
C SER A 34 34.24 24.60 -17.59
N GLN A 35 34.54 25.50 -16.64
CA GLN A 35 35.15 25.13 -15.37
C GLN A 35 34.15 24.41 -14.47
N LEU A 36 32.91 24.92 -14.37
CA LEU A 36 31.82 24.20 -13.71
C LEU A 36 31.60 22.80 -14.29
N ARG A 37 31.72 22.63 -15.62
CA ARG A 37 31.56 21.32 -16.24
C ARG A 37 32.72 20.38 -15.94
N GLU A 38 33.92 20.90 -15.78
CA GLU A 38 35.08 20.09 -15.42
C GLU A 38 35.07 19.74 -13.93
N ASP A 39 34.76 20.70 -13.06
CA ASP A 39 34.63 20.49 -11.62
C ASP A 39 33.52 19.48 -11.28
N LEU A 40 32.39 19.53 -12.00
CA LEU A 40 31.33 18.52 -11.84
C LEU A 40 31.76 17.14 -12.33
N LYS A 41 32.51 17.06 -13.44
CA LYS A 41 33.05 15.78 -13.91
C LYS A 41 34.05 15.20 -12.92
N GLU A 42 34.93 16.04 -12.38
CA GLU A 42 35.94 15.64 -11.40
C GLU A 42 35.32 15.28 -10.05
N SER A 43 34.27 15.98 -9.62
CA SER A 43 33.57 15.70 -8.35
C SER A 43 32.84 14.35 -8.37
N PHE A 44 32.38 13.88 -9.53
CA PHE A 44 31.64 12.62 -9.65
C PHE A 44 32.38 11.51 -10.39
N LYS A 45 33.66 11.69 -10.74
CA LYS A 45 34.43 10.70 -11.52
C LYS A 45 34.53 9.33 -10.85
N ASP A 46 34.48 9.30 -9.52
CA ASP A 46 34.52 8.09 -8.70
C ASP A 46 33.17 7.80 -8.00
N GLU A 47 32.14 8.62 -8.26
CA GLU A 47 30.84 8.43 -7.64
C GLU A 47 29.87 7.72 -8.59
N SER A 48 29.36 6.58 -8.13
CA SER A 48 28.40 5.76 -8.84
C SER A 48 26.95 6.29 -8.70
N LEU A 49 26.74 7.61 -8.73
CA LEU A 49 25.46 8.24 -8.40
C LEU A 49 24.31 7.92 -9.36
N GLY A 50 24.61 7.35 -10.53
CA GLY A 50 23.60 6.94 -11.53
C GLY A 50 23.57 5.44 -11.83
N TYR A 51 24.48 4.65 -11.26
CA TYR A 51 24.49 3.21 -11.48
C TYR A 51 23.61 2.53 -10.44
N ILE A 52 22.65 1.78 -10.96
CA ILE A 52 21.76 0.92 -10.20
C ILE A 52 22.23 -0.50 -10.54
N ASP A 53 22.64 -1.25 -9.53
CA ASP A 53 22.96 -2.66 -9.69
C ASP A 53 21.71 -3.38 -10.21
N SER A 54 21.80 -4.01 -11.39
CA SER A 54 20.63 -4.60 -12.05
C SER A 54 20.13 -5.87 -11.37
N ALA A 55 20.93 -6.50 -10.50
CA ALA A 55 20.55 -7.70 -9.76
C ALA A 55 19.80 -7.37 -8.46
N THR A 56 20.14 -6.24 -7.82
CA THR A 56 19.60 -5.81 -6.52
C THR A 56 18.68 -4.59 -6.61
N GLY A 57 18.75 -3.83 -7.69
CA GLY A 57 18.02 -2.57 -7.86
C GLY A 57 18.52 -1.43 -6.99
N MET A 58 19.73 -1.53 -6.43
CA MET A 58 20.29 -0.57 -5.46
C MET A 58 21.49 0.20 -6.01
N SER A 59 21.72 1.40 -5.47
CA SER A 59 22.98 2.13 -5.67
C SER A 59 24.13 1.44 -4.91
N PRO A 60 25.37 1.49 -5.42
CA PRO A 60 26.53 0.92 -4.73
C PRO A 60 26.80 1.60 -3.38
N GLY A 61 27.23 0.81 -2.39
CA GLY A 61 27.60 1.30 -1.06
C GLY A 61 26.48 1.27 -0.02
N VAL A 62 25.26 0.84 -0.39
CA VAL A 62 24.20 0.57 0.58
C VAL A 62 24.56 -0.69 1.37
N ALA A 63 24.81 -0.55 2.68
CA ALA A 63 25.11 -1.67 3.56
C ALA A 63 23.92 -2.65 3.62
N ASN A 64 24.19 -3.94 3.70
CA ASN A 64 23.19 -5.02 3.75
C ASN A 64 22.18 -4.90 4.92
N ASP A 65 22.44 -4.00 5.88
CA ASP A 65 21.62 -3.73 7.08
C ASP A 65 20.93 -2.34 7.04
N SER A 66 21.09 -1.60 5.93
CA SER A 66 20.26 -0.42 5.70
C SER A 66 18.84 -0.86 5.40
N ILE A 67 17.86 -0.14 5.94
CA ILE A 67 16.43 -0.38 5.70
C ILE A 67 16.11 0.00 4.25
N VAL A 68 16.53 -0.84 3.32
CA VAL A 68 16.12 -0.76 1.92
C VAL A 68 14.85 -1.58 1.81
N TYR A 69 13.83 -1.00 1.20
CA TYR A 69 12.68 -1.77 0.78
C TYR A 69 13.12 -2.76 -0.31
N THR A 70 13.59 -3.94 0.08
CA THR A 70 13.61 -5.09 -0.80
C THR A 70 12.20 -5.66 -0.82
N PRO A 71 11.53 -5.72 -1.99
CA PRO A 71 10.31 -6.50 -2.10
C PRO A 71 10.60 -7.90 -1.55
N PRO A 72 9.85 -8.39 -0.56
CA PRO A 72 10.17 -9.65 0.07
C PRO A 72 10.23 -10.76 -0.97
N THR A 73 11.34 -11.49 -0.95
CA THR A 73 11.63 -12.64 -1.81
C THR A 73 11.02 -13.94 -1.27
N THR A 74 10.13 -13.84 -0.28
CA THR A 74 9.25 -14.95 0.08
C THR A 74 8.41 -15.32 -1.13
N THR A 75 8.30 -16.61 -1.43
CA THR A 75 7.34 -17.16 -2.39
C THR A 75 5.91 -16.85 -1.90
N GLY A 76 5.44 -15.63 -2.16
CA GLY A 76 4.23 -15.06 -1.61
C GLY A 76 4.25 -13.53 -1.75
N SER A 77 3.10 -12.94 -2.03
CA SER A 77 2.98 -11.50 -2.17
C SER A 77 3.45 -10.76 -0.89
N PRO A 78 4.21 -9.64 -0.98
CA PRO A 78 4.66 -8.86 0.19
C PRO A 78 3.55 -8.32 1.08
N TRP A 79 2.35 -8.30 0.52
CA TRP A 79 1.17 -7.68 1.07
C TRP A 79 0.03 -8.69 1.05
N ALA A 80 -0.85 -8.56 2.05
CA ALA A 80 -2.07 -9.35 2.13
C ALA A 80 -2.90 -9.17 0.87
N ASN A 81 -3.44 -10.27 0.35
CA ASN A 81 -4.46 -10.22 -0.68
C ASN A 81 -5.75 -9.69 -0.04
N VAL A 82 -6.23 -8.54 -0.48
CA VAL A 82 -7.47 -7.90 -0.02
C VAL A 82 -8.56 -7.84 -1.09
N ALA A 83 -8.29 -8.36 -2.29
CA ALA A 83 -9.28 -8.40 -3.36
C ALA A 83 -10.49 -9.28 -2.99
N GLY A 84 -11.67 -8.87 -3.45
CA GLY A 84 -12.92 -9.59 -3.23
C GLY A 84 -14.01 -8.72 -2.64
N ARG A 85 -15.09 -9.37 -2.20
CA ARG A 85 -16.27 -8.70 -1.64
C ARG A 85 -16.16 -8.68 -0.12
N TRP A 86 -16.40 -7.54 0.48
CA TRP A 86 -16.29 -7.30 1.91
C TRP A 86 -17.56 -6.67 2.43
N THR A 87 -17.91 -7.00 3.67
CA THR A 87 -18.82 -6.19 4.47
C THR A 87 -18.05 -5.65 5.66
N LEU A 88 -17.99 -4.32 5.76
CA LEU A 88 -17.35 -3.60 6.85
C LEU A 88 -18.43 -2.98 7.73
N ASN A 89 -18.20 -2.98 9.03
CA ASN A 89 -19.00 -2.28 10.01
C ASN A 89 -18.15 -1.14 10.57
N LEU A 90 -18.63 0.09 10.40
CA LEU A 90 -18.04 1.29 10.95
C LEU A 90 -18.89 1.72 12.15
N VAL A 91 -18.31 1.66 13.33
CA VAL A 91 -19.03 1.87 14.60
C VAL A 91 -18.44 3.07 15.33
N ASP A 92 -19.27 4.09 15.52
CA ASP A 92 -19.05 5.21 16.45
C ASP A 92 -20.25 5.33 17.41
N SER A 93 -20.81 6.54 17.58
CA SER A 93 -22.18 6.79 18.04
C SER A 93 -23.29 6.18 17.18
N ALA A 94 -23.00 5.87 15.91
CA ALA A 94 -23.89 5.24 14.94
C ALA A 94 -23.21 4.02 14.31
N GLN A 95 -24.03 3.08 13.83
CA GLN A 95 -23.59 1.91 13.09
C GLN A 95 -23.81 2.13 11.59
N ARG A 96 -22.76 1.90 10.80
CA ARG A 96 -22.81 1.93 9.34
C ARG A 96 -22.26 0.64 8.79
N THR A 97 -22.95 0.07 7.81
CA THR A 97 -22.51 -1.13 7.10
C THR A 97 -22.04 -0.72 5.71
N VAL A 98 -20.89 -1.21 5.27
CA VAL A 98 -20.31 -0.94 3.96
C VAL A 98 -20.10 -2.24 3.23
N ASP A 99 -20.86 -2.46 2.16
CA ASP A 99 -20.65 -3.57 1.24
C ASP A 99 -19.75 -3.11 0.10
N LEU A 100 -18.54 -3.66 0.03
CA LEU A 100 -17.46 -3.18 -0.83
C LEU A 100 -16.94 -4.29 -1.73
N THR A 101 -16.70 -3.99 -3.00
CA THR A 101 -15.89 -4.85 -3.88
C THR A 101 -14.54 -4.19 -4.08
N LEU A 102 -13.48 -4.88 -3.65
CA LEU A 102 -12.10 -4.44 -3.78
C LEU A 102 -11.38 -5.20 -4.90
N TYR A 103 -10.63 -4.44 -5.68
CA TYR A 103 -9.66 -4.89 -6.67
C TYR A 103 -8.27 -4.51 -6.17
N GLN A 104 -7.28 -5.32 -6.52
CA GLN A 104 -5.90 -5.11 -6.09
C GLN A 104 -4.95 -5.35 -7.25
N TYR A 105 -4.00 -4.43 -7.43
CA TYR A 105 -2.89 -4.57 -8.37
C TYR A 105 -1.60 -4.21 -7.63
N GLY A 106 -0.75 -5.21 -7.38
CA GLY A 106 0.35 -5.04 -6.45
C GLY A 106 -0.15 -4.64 -5.05
N ASN A 107 0.48 -3.62 -4.48
CA ASN A 107 0.09 -3.03 -3.19
C ASN A 107 -1.06 -2.02 -3.32
N GLU A 108 -1.48 -1.64 -4.53
CA GLU A 108 -2.56 -0.68 -4.73
C GLU A 108 -3.93 -1.35 -4.71
N VAL A 109 -4.88 -0.69 -4.06
CA VAL A 109 -6.24 -1.18 -3.82
C VAL A 109 -7.24 -0.12 -4.23
N PHE A 110 -8.25 -0.53 -4.99
CA PHE A 110 -9.34 0.34 -5.40
C PHE A 110 -10.65 -0.44 -5.46
N GLY A 111 -11.77 0.26 -5.44
CA GLY A 111 -13.04 -0.42 -5.41
C GLY A 111 -14.23 0.51 -5.34
N LYS A 112 -15.40 -0.10 -5.21
CA LYS A 112 -16.66 0.60 -5.03
C LYS A 112 -17.62 -0.25 -4.23
N GLY A 113 -18.62 0.40 -3.67
CA GLY A 113 -19.57 -0.25 -2.80
C GLY A 113 -20.72 0.66 -2.42
N VAL A 114 -21.43 0.22 -1.39
CA VAL A 114 -22.59 0.92 -0.86
C VAL A 114 -22.46 0.96 0.65
N MET A 115 -22.68 2.13 1.23
CA MET A 115 -22.75 2.37 2.67
C MET A 115 -24.20 2.58 3.08
N THR A 116 -24.64 1.81 4.08
CA THR A 116 -25.97 1.91 4.68
C THR A 116 -25.85 2.45 6.10
N THR A 117 -26.61 3.50 6.41
CA THR A 117 -26.72 4.10 7.75
C THR A 117 -28.20 4.20 8.11
N GLY A 118 -28.68 3.34 9.01
CA GLY A 118 -30.11 3.23 9.27
C GLY A 118 -30.88 2.83 8.02
N VAL A 119 -31.80 3.68 7.56
CA VAL A 119 -32.58 3.49 6.33
C VAL A 119 -31.94 4.13 5.08
N ASN A 120 -30.87 4.88 5.27
CA ASN A 120 -30.23 5.63 4.19
C ASN A 120 -29.11 4.81 3.55
N THR A 121 -29.04 4.86 2.23
CA THR A 121 -28.07 4.13 1.44
C THR A 121 -27.32 5.10 0.52
N GLN A 122 -26.00 5.02 0.49
CA GLN A 122 -25.14 5.90 -0.27
C GLN A 122 -24.06 5.09 -1.00
N GLU A 123 -23.85 5.35 -2.29
CA GLU A 123 -22.72 4.77 -3.01
C GLU A 123 -21.39 5.30 -2.45
N VAL A 124 -20.36 4.46 -2.44
CA VAL A 124 -19.01 4.82 -2.03
C VAL A 124 -17.97 4.31 -3.02
N THR A 125 -16.92 5.10 -3.20
CA THR A 125 -15.69 4.67 -3.90
C THR A 125 -14.59 4.40 -2.88
N ALA A 126 -13.68 3.50 -3.20
CA ALA A 126 -12.58 3.11 -2.33
C ALA A 126 -11.23 3.22 -3.05
N ALA A 127 -10.21 3.73 -2.38
CA ALA A 127 -8.83 3.76 -2.86
C ALA A 127 -7.85 3.68 -1.68
N GLY A 128 -6.76 2.96 -1.83
CA GLY A 128 -5.86 2.68 -0.71
C GLY A 128 -4.69 1.79 -1.11
N SER A 129 -3.92 1.38 -0.11
CA SER A 129 -2.77 0.52 -0.32
C SER A 129 -2.56 -0.46 0.84
N THR A 130 -1.81 -1.53 0.55
CA THR A 130 -1.47 -2.59 1.51
C THR A 130 0.04 -2.69 1.74
N GLU A 131 0.41 -2.96 2.98
CA GLU A 131 1.80 -3.21 3.38
C GLU A 131 1.81 -4.30 4.44
N GLY A 132 2.37 -5.48 4.13
CA GLY A 132 2.21 -6.66 4.97
C GLY A 132 0.72 -6.97 5.19
N SER A 133 0.29 -7.07 6.45
CA SER A 133 -1.13 -7.22 6.81
C SER A 133 -1.88 -5.89 6.95
N SER A 134 -1.19 -4.75 6.92
CA SER A 134 -1.80 -3.43 7.09
C SER A 134 -2.50 -3.00 5.81
N LEU A 135 -3.74 -2.51 5.93
CA LEU A 135 -4.52 -1.93 4.86
C LEU A 135 -4.94 -0.50 5.25
N SER A 136 -4.49 0.46 4.45
CA SER A 136 -4.94 1.86 4.53
C SER A 136 -5.93 2.11 3.40
N LEU A 137 -7.19 2.38 3.74
CA LEU A 137 -8.26 2.55 2.76
C LEU A 137 -8.97 3.89 2.96
N ARG A 138 -9.22 4.60 1.87
CA ARG A 138 -10.06 5.80 1.83
C ARG A 138 -11.38 5.44 1.17
N LEU A 139 -12.48 5.77 1.83
CA LEU A 139 -13.82 5.69 1.26
C LEU A 139 -14.35 7.12 1.05
N VAL A 140 -14.93 7.39 -0.11
CA VAL A 140 -15.57 8.68 -0.42
C VAL A 140 -17.00 8.43 -0.87
N THR A 141 -17.97 9.10 -0.24
CA THR A 141 -19.38 8.99 -0.64
C THR A 141 -19.61 9.67 -1.99
N VAL A 142 -20.31 8.99 -2.89
CA VAL A 142 -20.68 9.52 -4.22
C VAL A 142 -21.94 10.34 -4.09
N GLY A 143 -21.92 11.61 -4.49
CA GLY A 143 -23.07 12.51 -4.31
C GLY A 143 -23.31 12.96 -2.87
N GLY A 144 -22.50 12.48 -1.92
CA GLY A 144 -22.39 13.01 -0.57
C GLY A 144 -21.06 13.74 -0.38
N ASN A 145 -20.83 14.20 0.84
CA ASN A 145 -19.69 15.07 1.16
C ASN A 145 -18.78 14.51 2.27
N SER A 146 -18.74 13.19 2.43
CA SER A 146 -18.03 12.54 3.53
C SER A 146 -16.91 11.65 3.02
N MET A 147 -15.73 11.76 3.64
CA MET A 147 -14.60 10.86 3.43
C MET A 147 -14.30 10.10 4.72
N TYR A 148 -13.98 8.80 4.59
CA TYR A 148 -13.55 7.94 5.68
C TYR A 148 -12.13 7.43 5.38
N ARG A 149 -11.22 7.56 6.35
CA ARG A 149 -9.85 7.03 6.34
C ARG A 149 -9.77 5.86 7.31
N LEU A 150 -9.74 4.66 6.78
CA LEU A 150 -9.63 3.41 7.50
C LEU A 150 -8.15 3.04 7.64
N ARG A 151 -7.75 2.69 8.86
CA ARG A 151 -6.45 2.10 9.19
C ARG A 151 -6.72 0.74 9.81
N THR A 152 -6.44 -0.31 9.05
CA THR A 152 -6.88 -1.67 9.36
C THR A 152 -5.76 -2.68 9.20
N SER A 153 -5.93 -3.84 9.81
CA SER A 153 -5.13 -5.02 9.57
C SER A 153 -6.03 -6.15 9.05
N VAL A 154 -5.50 -6.90 8.09
CA VAL A 154 -6.18 -8.01 7.43
C VAL A 154 -5.57 -9.32 7.92
N SER A 155 -6.43 -10.22 8.38
CA SER A 155 -6.06 -11.58 8.79
C SER A 155 -7.00 -12.56 8.10
N GLY A 156 -6.53 -13.17 7.01
CA GLY A 156 -7.33 -14.05 6.16
C GLY A 156 -8.57 -13.34 5.60
N ASN A 157 -9.75 -13.77 6.08
CA ASN A 157 -11.04 -13.25 5.63
C ASN A 157 -11.62 -12.18 6.56
N SER A 158 -10.87 -11.73 7.56
CA SER A 158 -11.32 -10.71 8.50
C SER A 158 -10.44 -9.47 8.42
N ILE A 159 -11.07 -8.33 8.68
CA ILE A 159 -10.42 -7.02 8.74
C ILE A 159 -10.83 -6.33 10.04
N PHE A 160 -9.86 -5.73 10.72
CA PHE A 160 -10.08 -5.05 12.00
C PHE A 160 -9.20 -3.81 12.08
N GLY A 161 -9.70 -2.76 12.75
CA GLY A 161 -8.94 -1.54 12.94
C GLY A 161 -9.84 -0.37 13.32
N THR A 162 -9.43 0.83 12.90
CA THR A 162 -10.10 2.09 13.23
C THR A 162 -10.31 2.93 11.98
N TYR A 163 -11.13 3.96 12.09
CA TYR A 163 -11.26 4.96 11.05
C TYR A 163 -11.39 6.36 11.63
N ASN A 164 -11.01 7.34 10.82
CA ASN A 164 -11.35 8.75 10.98
C ASN A 164 -12.22 9.19 9.80
N ALA A 165 -13.23 10.01 10.04
CA ALA A 165 -14.12 10.50 9.01
C ALA A 165 -14.22 12.03 9.07
N TYR A 166 -14.53 12.61 7.91
CA TYR A 166 -14.52 14.05 7.67
C TYR A 166 -15.70 14.41 6.77
N SER A 167 -16.51 15.38 7.19
CA SER A 167 -17.53 16.03 6.35
C SER A 167 -16.95 17.28 5.68
N SER A 168 -17.52 17.71 4.56
CA SER A 168 -17.24 19.03 3.97
C SER A 168 -17.52 20.19 4.92
N ASP A 169 -18.36 19.97 5.93
CA ASP A 169 -18.76 21.01 6.89
C ASP A 169 -17.71 21.23 8.00
N GLY A 170 -16.55 20.56 7.90
CA GLY A 170 -15.46 20.66 8.88
C GLY A 170 -15.62 19.78 10.12
N VAL A 171 -16.69 18.97 10.18
CA VAL A 171 -16.92 18.01 11.27
C VAL A 171 -16.09 16.75 11.03
N SER A 172 -15.42 16.28 12.07
CA SER A 172 -14.70 15.00 12.08
C SER A 172 -15.14 14.10 13.21
N TRP A 173 -15.13 12.79 12.97
CA TRP A 173 -15.40 11.78 13.99
C TRP A 173 -14.53 10.54 13.75
N ALA A 174 -14.46 9.66 14.74
CA ALA A 174 -13.66 8.45 14.68
C ALA A 174 -14.41 7.27 15.27
N GLY A 175 -14.01 6.07 14.88
CA GLY A 175 -14.63 4.85 15.36
C GLY A 175 -13.84 3.59 15.02
N ASN A 176 -14.46 2.46 15.32
CA ASN A 176 -13.91 1.15 15.04
C ASN A 176 -14.37 0.65 13.67
N CYS A 177 -13.52 -0.12 13.01
CA CYS A 177 -13.81 -0.80 11.76
C CYS A 177 -13.59 -2.30 11.94
N ASN A 178 -14.61 -3.11 11.69
CA ASN A 178 -14.51 -4.56 11.66
C ASN A 178 -15.27 -5.11 10.45
N GLY A 179 -14.78 -6.16 9.82
CA GLY A 179 -15.44 -6.69 8.64
C GLY A 179 -14.99 -8.08 8.26
N ASN A 180 -15.73 -8.68 7.32
CA ASN A 180 -15.47 -10.00 6.80
C ASN A 180 -15.57 -10.03 5.28
N ARG A 181 -14.76 -10.88 4.66
CA ARG A 181 -14.77 -11.15 3.22
C ARG A 181 -15.79 -12.24 2.92
N PHE A 182 -16.64 -11.98 1.93
CA PHE A 182 -17.50 -12.98 1.33
C PHE A 182 -16.82 -13.54 0.09
N TYR A 183 -16.71 -14.85 0.03
CA TYR A 183 -16.63 -15.54 -1.25
C TYR A 183 -18.07 -15.81 -1.68
N ALA A 184 -18.40 -15.50 -2.93
CA ALA A 184 -19.55 -16.16 -3.52
C ALA A 184 -19.26 -17.66 -3.41
N THR A 185 -20.02 -18.41 -2.60
CA THR A 185 -20.07 -19.85 -2.77
C THR A 185 -20.36 -20.07 -4.24
N ALA A 186 -19.48 -20.78 -4.94
CA ALA A 186 -19.68 -21.09 -6.35
C ALA A 186 -21.14 -21.44 -6.55
N GLN A 187 -21.83 -20.71 -7.44
CA GLN A 187 -23.21 -20.98 -7.77
C GLN A 187 -23.24 -22.45 -8.20
N THR A 188 -23.76 -23.33 -7.35
CA THR A 188 -23.99 -24.72 -7.71
C THR A 188 -25.00 -24.65 -8.83
N VAL A 189 -24.53 -24.75 -10.07
CA VAL A 189 -25.38 -25.05 -11.21
C VAL A 189 -26.17 -26.28 -10.79
N PRO A 190 -27.51 -26.19 -10.65
CA PRO A 190 -28.32 -27.38 -10.38
C PRO A 190 -27.93 -28.43 -11.41
N PRO A 191 -27.76 -29.71 -11.04
CA PRO A 191 -27.52 -30.74 -12.04
C PRO A 191 -28.67 -30.68 -13.04
N GLU A 192 -28.35 -30.31 -14.28
CA GLU A 192 -29.28 -30.41 -15.41
C GLU A 192 -29.86 -31.82 -15.36
N PRO A 193 -31.20 -31.99 -15.38
CA PRO A 193 -31.76 -33.33 -15.45
C PRO A 193 -31.27 -33.95 -16.76
N SER A 194 -30.43 -34.98 -16.65
CA SER A 194 -30.02 -35.79 -17.79
C SER A 194 -31.26 -36.52 -18.31
N SER A 195 -31.99 -35.90 -19.23
CA SER A 195 -32.99 -36.58 -20.04
C SER A 195 -32.23 -37.41 -21.08
N THR A 196 -31.74 -38.57 -20.66
CA THR A 196 -31.34 -39.60 -21.60
C THR A 196 -32.60 -40.11 -22.28
N VAL A 197 -32.92 -39.58 -23.46
CA VAL A 197 -33.93 -40.16 -24.35
C VAL A 197 -33.39 -41.52 -24.78
N SER A 198 -33.93 -42.59 -24.22
CA SER A 198 -33.67 -43.95 -24.71
C SER A 198 -34.36 -44.09 -26.06
N VAL A 199 -33.60 -43.97 -27.15
CA VAL A 199 -34.08 -44.32 -28.48
C VAL A 199 -34.13 -45.85 -28.53
N GLY A 200 -35.34 -46.41 -28.49
CA GLY A 200 -35.57 -47.83 -28.60
C GLY A 200 -34.91 -48.40 -29.84
N SER A 201 -34.00 -49.36 -29.64
CA SER A 201 -33.35 -50.10 -30.72
C SER A 201 -34.40 -50.89 -31.49
N VAL A 202 -34.69 -50.45 -32.72
CA VAL A 202 -35.46 -51.23 -33.69
C VAL A 202 -34.52 -52.29 -34.28
N GLY A 203 -34.74 -53.56 -33.95
CA GLY A 203 -34.01 -54.64 -34.61
C GLY A 203 -34.10 -55.98 -33.88
N GLY A 204 -35.11 -56.79 -34.21
CA GLY A 204 -35.22 -58.14 -33.66
C GLY A 204 -36.49 -58.91 -34.06
N MET A 205 -36.94 -58.82 -35.31
CA MET A 205 -37.86 -59.83 -35.85
C MET A 205 -37.04 -61.09 -36.17
N GLN A 206 -36.91 -62.00 -35.22
CA GLN A 206 -36.36 -63.32 -35.47
C GLN A 206 -37.53 -64.28 -35.73
N ARG A 207 -37.58 -64.72 -37.00
CA ARG A 207 -38.64 -65.55 -37.57
C ARG A 207 -38.56 -66.96 -37.00
N SER A 208 -39.75 -67.49 -36.68
CA SER A 208 -40.01 -68.91 -36.47
C SER A 208 -39.65 -69.70 -37.74
N SER A 209 -38.84 -70.74 -37.57
CA SER A 209 -38.72 -71.86 -38.51
C SER A 209 -38.25 -73.08 -37.73
N GLY A 210 -39.06 -74.13 -37.76
CA GLY A 210 -38.86 -75.32 -36.94
C GLY A 210 -37.98 -76.41 -37.55
N ASN A 211 -37.77 -77.41 -36.69
CA ASN A 211 -37.68 -78.84 -36.94
C ASN A 211 -36.41 -79.41 -37.62
N THR A 212 -35.66 -80.26 -36.91
CA THR A 212 -35.63 -81.73 -37.14
C THR A 212 -34.68 -82.48 -36.18
N MET A 213 -35.24 -83.53 -35.55
CA MET A 213 -34.72 -84.88 -35.27
C MET A 213 -33.22 -85.14 -35.03
N SER A 214 -32.91 -85.72 -33.86
CA SER A 214 -32.35 -87.09 -33.67
C SER A 214 -32.42 -87.46 -32.20
#